data_AF-U9UK97-F1
#
_entry.id   AF-U9UK97-F1
#
_cell.length_a   1.000
_cell.length_b   1.000
_cell.length_c   1.000
_cell.angle_alpha   90.00
_cell.angle_beta   90.00
_cell.angle_gamma   90.00
#
_symmetry.space_group_name_H-M   'P 1'
#
loop_
_entity.id
_entity.type
_entity.pdbx_description
1 polymer ?
#
loop_
_entity_poly.entity_id
_entity_poly.type
_entity_poly.pdbx_seq_one_letter_code
_entity_poly.pdbx_strand_id
1 'polypeptide(L)' 'MLSQDDFVCKYCGKLYTERYVEWIPYNQFKDIKEIGRDDSTALYSAIWIDGPLEYNRYSSNKKEWI' A
#
# COMPACT_ATOMS: atom_id res chain seq x y z
N MET A 1 21.13 10.80 5.17
CA MET A 1 21.71 10.11 4.00
C MET A 1 20.55 9.48 3.27
N LEU A 2 20.29 9.90 2.03
CA LEU A 2 19.26 9.25 1.20
C LEU A 2 19.83 7.92 0.73
N SER A 3 19.07 6.84 0.93
CA SER A 3 19.43 5.53 0.42
C SER A 3 19.31 5.53 -1.12
N GLN A 4 19.96 4.59 -1.81
CA GLN A 4 19.85 4.46 -3.28
C GLN A 4 18.42 4.11 -3.74
N ASP A 5 17.50 3.79 -2.82
CA ASP A 5 16.12 3.41 -3.10
C ASP A 5 15.09 4.49 -2.72
N ASP A 6 15.54 5.72 -2.46
CA ASP A 6 14.66 6.83 -2.09
C ASP A 6 14.09 7.50 -3.36
N PHE A 7 12.81 7.26 -3.64
CA PHE A 7 12.10 7.93 -4.73
C PHE A 7 11.48 9.23 -4.23
N VAL A 8 11.89 10.36 -4.81
CA VAL A 8 11.24 11.66 -4.57
C VAL A 8 10.19 11.89 -5.66
N CYS A 9 8.93 12.00 -5.25
CA CYS A 9 7.86 12.48 -6.13
C CYS A 9 8.14 13.92 -6.53
N LYS A 10 8.57 14.15 -7.77
CA LYS A 10 8.90 15.50 -8.27
C LYS A 10 7.72 16.47 -8.24
N TYR A 11 6.50 15.97 -8.30
CA TYR A 11 5.28 16.80 -8.34
C TYR A 11 4.71 17.12 -6.96
N CYS A 12 4.93 16.25 -5.98
CA CYS A 12 4.29 16.34 -4.67
C CYS A 12 5.28 16.47 -3.51
N GLY A 13 6.60 16.41 -3.76
CA GLY A 13 7.65 16.58 -2.77
C GLY A 13 7.75 15.46 -1.73
N LYS A 14 6.99 14.37 -1.89
CA LYS A 14 7.00 13.24 -0.96
C LYS A 14 8.22 12.35 -1.20
N LEU A 15 8.94 12.07 -0.11
CA LEU A 15 10.04 11.10 -0.03
C LEU A 15 9.45 9.72 0.26
N TYR A 16 9.53 8.81 -0.70
CA TYR A 16 9.28 7.40 -0.47
C TYR A 16 10.61 6.75 -0.10
N THR A 17 10.82 6.56 1.20
CA THR A 17 11.94 5.77 1.71
C THR A 17 11.44 4.35 1.87
N GLU A 18 12.12 3.41 1.22
CA GLU A 18 11.96 1.97 1.37
C GLU A 18 10.63 1.41 0.85
N ARG A 19 10.77 0.57 -0.18
CA ARG A 19 9.70 -0.15 -0.88
C ARG A 19 9.20 -1.29 0.01
N TYR A 20 8.41 -0.97 1.03
CA TYR A 20 7.68 -1.98 1.79
C TYR A 20 6.58 -2.56 0.90
N VAL A 21 6.75 -3.81 0.47
CA VAL A 21 5.69 -4.57 -0.21
C VAL A 21 4.74 -5.07 0.87
N GLU A 22 3.53 -4.53 0.91
CA GLU A 22 2.48 -4.96 1.81
C GLU A 22 1.63 -6.06 1.16
N TRP A 23 1.56 -7.23 1.79
CA TRP A 23 0.68 -8.31 1.39
C TRP A 23 -0.69 -8.15 2.06
N ILE A 24 -1.73 -7.94 1.27
CA ILE A 24 -3.10 -7.72 1.77
C ILE A 24 -3.90 -9.01 1.58
N PRO A 25 -4.38 -9.66 2.66
CA PRO A 25 -5.20 -10.85 2.53
C PRO A 25 -6.58 -10.51 1.94
N TYR A 26 -7.15 -11.41 1.14
CA TYR A 26 -8.39 -11.13 0.39
C TYR A 26 -9.58 -10.74 1.27
N ASN A 27 -9.65 -11.26 2.49
CA ASN A 27 -10.71 -10.94 3.46
C ASN A 27 -10.68 -9.49 3.97
N GLN A 28 -9.64 -8.71 3.65
CA GLN A 28 -9.52 -7.29 3.96
C GLN A 28 -10.17 -6.38 2.92
N PHE A 29 -10.77 -6.96 1.88
CA PHE A 29 -11.53 -6.25 0.86
C PHE A 29 -13.04 -6.40 1.09
N LYS A 30 -13.76 -5.29 1.12
CA LYS A 30 -15.24 -5.19 1.15
C LYS A 30 -15.77 -4.61 -0.16
N ASP A 31 -17.08 -4.78 -0.37
CA ASP A 31 -17.82 -4.22 -1.50
C ASP A 31 -17.15 -4.50 -2.85
N ILE A 32 -16.67 -5.74 -3.02
CA ILE A 32 -16.00 -6.18 -4.25
C ILE A 32 -17.03 -6.20 -5.38
N LYS A 33 -16.84 -5.36 -6.39
CA LYS A 33 -17.76 -5.17 -7.52
C LYS A 33 -17.00 -5.25 -8.84
N GLU A 34 -17.51 -6.02 -9.78
CA GLU A 34 -17.02 -6.02 -11.17
C GLU A 34 -17.32 -4.67 -11.81
N ILE A 35 -16.31 -4.05 -12.40
CA ILE A 35 -16.42 -2.75 -13.09
C ILE A 35 -16.19 -2.87 -14.60
N GLY A 36 -15.76 -4.04 -15.06
CA GLY A 36 -15.61 -4.33 -16.48
C GLY A 36 -15.07 -5.74 -16.68
N ARG A 37 -15.37 -6.30 -17.84
CA ARG A 37 -14.90 -7.62 -18.25
C ARG A 37 -14.62 -7.58 -19.74
N ASP A 38 -13.45 -8.07 -20.08
CA ASP A 38 -13.03 -8.38 -21.43
C ASP A 38 -12.97 -9.91 -21.58
N ASP A 39 -12.73 -10.40 -22.80
CA ASP A 39 -12.79 -11.83 -23.13
C ASP A 39 -11.86 -12.70 -22.25
N SER A 40 -10.78 -12.13 -21.73
CA SER A 40 -9.76 -12.84 -20.94
C SER A 40 -9.56 -12.31 -19.51
N THR A 41 -10.14 -11.15 -19.16
CA THR A 41 -9.84 -10.47 -17.89
C THR A 41 -11.09 -9.81 -17.32
N ALA A 42 -11.27 -9.93 -16.01
CA ALA A 42 -12.29 -9.19 -15.27
C ALA A 42 -11.65 -8.19 -14.31
N LEU A 43 -12.14 -6.96 -14.34
CA LEU A 43 -11.69 -5.86 -13.50
C LEU A 43 -12.68 -5.65 -12.37
N TYR A 44 -12.17 -5.56 -11.15
CA TYR A 44 -12.96 -5.36 -9.94
C TYR A 44 -12.50 -4.11 -9.19
N SER A 45 -13.45 -3.48 -8.51
CA SER A 45 -13.23 -2.46 -7.48
C SER A 45 -13.55 -3.03 -6.11
N ALA A 46 -12.86 -2.58 -5.07
CA ALA A 46 -13.11 -3.00 -3.70
C ALA A 46 -12.69 -1.89 -2.71
N ILE A 47 -13.27 -1.91 -1.52
CA ILE A 47 -12.89 -1.08 -0.39
C ILE A 47 -11.90 -1.87 0.47
N TRP A 48 -10.69 -1.34 0.67
CA TRP A 48 -9.73 -1.89 1.62
C TRP A 48 -10.08 -1.41 3.03
N ILE A 49 -10.41 -2.33 3.94
CA ILE A 49 -10.96 -2.02 5.27
C ILE A 49 -9.94 -1.29 6.14
N ASP A 50 -8.75 -1.87 6.29
CA ASP A 50 -7.73 -1.35 7.22
C ASP A 50 -6.89 -0.23 6.61
N GLY A 51 -6.94 -0.09 5.28
CA GLY A 51 -6.12 0.87 4.53
C GLY A 51 -4.63 0.54 4.57
N PRO A 52 -3.79 1.36 3.90
CA PRO A 52 -2.35 1.15 3.85
C PRO A 52 -1.72 1.31 5.22
N LEU A 53 -0.70 0.48 5.52
CA LEU A 53 0.10 0.65 6.72
C LEU A 53 0.76 2.03 6.73
N GLU A 54 0.40 2.85 7.73
CA GLU A 54 1.07 4.12 7.96
C GLU A 54 2.40 3.88 8.67
N TYR A 55 3.50 3.94 7.92
CA TYR A 55 4.83 3.92 8.51
C TYR A 55 5.21 5.31 9.01
N ASN A 56 5.08 5.55 10.32
CA ASN A 56 5.54 6.79 10.92
C ASN A 56 7.08 6.75 11.03
N ARG A 57 7.76 7.48 10.14
CA ARG A 57 9.23 7.60 10.11
C ARG A 57 9.83 8.14 11.43
N TYR A 58 9.02 8.74 12.31
CA TYR A 58 9.44 9.29 13.60
C TYR A 58 9.11 8.41 14.81
N SER A 59 8.39 7.29 14.64
CA SER A 59 8.17 6.34 15.74
C SER A 59 9.24 5.26 15.73
N SER A 60 10.38 5.55 16.35
CA SER A 60 11.32 4.55 16.85
C SER A 60 10.68 3.77 18.00
N ASN A 61 9.64 2.98 17.73
CA ASN A 61 9.07 2.05 18.70
C ASN A 61 8.95 0.69 18.03
N LYS A 62 9.94 -0.17 18.31
CA LYS A 62 9.85 -1.61 18.10
C LYS A 62 8.50 -2.08 18.64
N LYS A 63 7.63 -2.59 17.78
CA LYS A 63 6.58 -3.49 18.25
C LYS A 63 7.22 -4.87 18.34
N GLU A 64 7.62 -5.22 19.56
CA GLU A 64 7.93 -6.61 19.91
C GLU A 64 6.63 -7.40 19.74
N TRP A 65 6.68 -8.45 18.93
CA TRP A 65 5.61 -9.43 18.84
C TRP A 65 5.59 -10.20 20.16
N ILE A 66 4.46 -10.17 20.88
CA ILE A 66 4.13 -11.17 21.91
C ILE A 66 3.67 -12.44 21.18
#